data_AF-A0A165VX46-F1
#
_entry.id   AF-A0A165VX46-F1
#
_cell.length_a   1.000
_cell.length_b   1.000
_cell.length_c   1.000
_cell.angle_alpha   90.00
_cell.angle_beta   90.00
_cell.angle_gamma   90.00
#
_symmetry.space_group_name_H-M   'P 1'
#
loop_
_entity.id
_entity.type
_entity.pdbx_description
1 polymer ?
#
loop_
_entity_poly.entity_id
_entity_poly.type
_entity_poly.pdbx_seq_one_letter_code
_entity_poly.pdbx_strand_id
1 'polypeptide(L)'
;IRCSFCDWEGHTEASCKFRKNAAKTQKAKTADHCQERRGGKKKAQNVKEVLKDNTQNVQEASEDVEASANIAEYAGKAIVALSALDRSSWLSSLAAANWNTDRGATSHMTPHRHWFTSYSPHIIPVCLANDTIIYTAGMGSVMFEPVLGESKVPVVVLHDVLHVPQL
;
A
#
# COMPACT_ATOMS: atom_id res chain seq x y z
N ILE A 1 -20.38 1.08 -20.81
CA ILE A 1 -19.05 1.55 -20.36
C ILE A 1 -18.91 1.17 -18.89
N ARG A 2 -17.88 0.40 -18.55
CA ARG A 2 -17.56 -0.03 -17.17
C ARG A 2 -16.28 0.66 -16.73
N CYS A 3 -16.26 1.22 -15.53
CA CYS A 3 -15.11 1.93 -14.98
C CYS A 3 -14.14 0.94 -14.34
N SER A 4 -12.91 0.84 -14.83
CA SER A 4 -11.88 -0.07 -14.28
C SER A 4 -11.33 0.34 -12.90
N PHE A 5 -11.66 1.55 -12.41
CA PHE A 5 -11.25 2.02 -11.08
C PHE A 5 -12.21 1.60 -9.95
N CYS A 6 -13.53 1.60 -10.22
CA CYS A 6 -14.54 1.30 -9.21
C CYS A 6 -15.54 0.22 -9.63
N ASP A 7 -15.31 -0.39 -10.80
CA ASP A 7 -16.06 -1.49 -11.39
C ASP A 7 -17.55 -1.26 -11.66
N TRP A 8 -18.04 -0.05 -11.40
CA TRP A 8 -19.41 0.37 -11.68
C TRP A 8 -19.59 0.79 -13.13
N GLU A 9 -20.78 0.46 -13.66
CA GLU A 9 -21.17 0.80 -15.01
C GLU A 9 -21.69 2.24 -15.11
N GLY A 10 -21.75 2.75 -16.34
CA GLY A 10 -22.36 4.05 -16.66
C GLY A 10 -21.40 5.24 -16.70
N HIS A 11 -20.09 5.04 -16.52
CA HIS A 11 -19.12 6.13 -16.59
C HIS A 11 -17.71 5.65 -16.97
N THR A 12 -16.91 6.52 -17.59
CA THR A 12 -15.48 6.25 -17.87
C THR A 12 -14.63 6.59 -16.65
N GLU A 13 -13.41 6.05 -16.56
CA GLU A 13 -12.53 6.36 -15.42
C GLU A 13 -12.27 7.87 -15.23
N ALA A 14 -12.19 8.65 -16.31
CA ALA A 14 -11.99 10.11 -16.25
C ALA A 14 -13.16 10.82 -15.55
N SER A 15 -14.34 10.22 -15.59
CA SER A 15 -15.56 10.71 -14.94
C SER A 15 -15.84 10.06 -13.58
N CYS A 16 -15.00 9.12 -13.14
CA CYS A 16 -15.19 8.39 -11.88
C CYS A 16 -15.06 9.29 -10.66
N LYS A 17 -16.15 9.40 -9.88
CA LYS A 17 -16.17 10.18 -8.64
C LYS A 17 -15.25 9.59 -7.57
N PHE A 18 -15.18 8.26 -7.45
CA PHE A 18 -14.25 7.59 -6.52
C PHE A 18 -12.81 7.93 -6.85
N ARG A 19 -12.43 7.88 -8.13
CA ARG A 19 -11.09 8.24 -8.58
C ARG A 19 -10.77 9.70 -8.27
N LYS A 20 -11.70 10.61 -8.56
CA LYS A 20 -11.53 12.04 -8.27
C LYS A 20 -11.40 12.31 -6.77
N ASN A 21 -12.21 11.65 -5.95
CA ASN A 21 -12.19 11.84 -4.49
C ASN A 21 -10.90 11.25 -3.90
N ALA A 22 -10.50 10.05 -4.30
CA ALA A 22 -9.22 9.45 -3.91
C ALA A 22 -8.05 10.37 -4.29
N ALA A 23 -8.00 10.85 -5.53
CA ALA A 23 -6.93 11.75 -6.00
C ALA A 23 -6.91 13.09 -5.24
N LYS A 24 -8.06 13.65 -4.87
CA LYS A 24 -8.14 14.87 -4.05
C LYS A 24 -7.62 14.62 -2.64
N THR A 25 -8.03 13.54 -2.00
CA THR A 25 -7.57 13.15 -0.66
C THR A 25 -6.07 12.86 -0.64
N GLN A 26 -5.56 12.18 -1.69
CA GLN A 26 -4.13 11.96 -1.88
C GLN A 26 -3.38 13.30 -1.96
N LYS A 27 -3.82 14.22 -2.84
CA LYS A 27 -3.19 15.55 -2.98
C LYS A 27 -3.20 16.36 -1.69
N ALA A 28 -4.28 16.31 -0.92
CA ALA A 28 -4.36 16.99 0.38
C ALA A 28 -3.32 16.44 1.35
N LYS A 29 -3.26 15.11 1.53
CA LYS A 29 -2.28 14.47 2.42
C LYS A 29 -0.83 14.66 1.98
N THR A 30 -0.57 14.72 0.66
CA THR A 30 0.78 15.05 0.14
C THR A 30 1.15 16.51 0.44
N ALA A 31 0.20 17.44 0.32
CA ALA A 31 0.44 18.84 0.66
C ALA A 31 0.75 19.01 2.15
N ASP A 32 0.01 18.31 3.02
CA ASP A 32 0.23 18.31 4.48
C ASP A 32 1.64 17.78 4.83
N HIS A 33 2.07 16.65 4.26
CA HIS A 33 3.41 16.11 4.52
C HIS A 33 4.53 17.04 3.99
N CYS A 34 4.32 17.71 2.86
CA CYS A 34 5.26 18.73 2.38
C CYS A 34 5.33 19.96 3.30
N GLN A 35 4.24 20.33 3.98
CA GLN A 35 4.23 21.44 4.94
C GLN A 35 4.99 21.08 6.23
N GLU A 36 4.80 19.87 6.77
CA GLU A 36 5.55 19.40 7.95
C GLU A 36 7.07 19.38 7.72
N ARG A 37 7.50 18.89 6.54
CA ARG A 37 8.92 18.88 6.14
C ARG A 37 9.54 20.29 6.05
N ARG A 38 8.74 21.32 5.75
CA ARG A 38 9.21 22.72 5.68
C ARG A 38 9.32 23.38 7.06
N GLY A 39 8.63 22.86 8.09
CA GLY A 39 8.70 23.35 9.48
C GLY A 39 9.89 22.80 10.29
N GLY A 40 10.45 21.66 9.90
CA GLY A 40 11.46 20.91 10.68
C GLY A 40 12.92 21.37 10.55
N LYS A 41 13.21 22.65 10.30
CA LYS A 41 14.58 23.17 10.17
C LYS A 41 15.05 23.97 11.40
N LYS A 42 14.77 23.54 12.63
CA LYS A 42 15.46 24.07 13.83
C LYS A 42 15.65 22.99 14.90
N LYS A 43 16.90 22.89 15.38
CA LYS A 43 17.44 22.10 16.51
C LYS A 43 17.90 20.67 16.20
N ALA A 44 19.10 20.57 15.61
CA ALA A 44 20.06 19.54 15.98
C ALA A 44 21.30 20.24 16.55
N GLN A 45 21.44 20.22 17.88
CA GLN A 45 22.72 20.43 18.56
C GLN A 45 22.60 20.00 20.03
N ASN A 46 23.54 19.14 20.44
CA ASN A 46 23.90 18.72 21.81
C ASN A 46 22.98 17.63 22.43
N VAL A 47 23.44 16.50 23.00
CA VAL A 47 24.69 16.17 23.70
C VAL A 47 24.97 14.65 23.55
N LYS A 48 26.23 14.26 23.27
CA LYS A 48 26.80 12.90 23.46
C LYS A 48 27.03 12.64 24.94
N GLU A 49 27.15 11.35 25.32
CA GLU A 49 27.59 10.76 26.61
C GLU A 49 26.41 10.11 27.35
N VAL A 50 26.44 8.90 27.90
CA VAL A 50 27.46 7.87 28.12
C VAL A 50 26.70 6.55 28.39
N LEU A 51 27.31 5.43 27.98
CA LEU A 51 26.93 4.03 28.23
C LEU A 51 26.79 3.70 29.74
N LYS A 52 25.77 2.90 30.12
CA LYS A 52 25.74 1.82 31.17
C LYS A 52 24.28 1.43 31.51
N ASP A 53 23.90 0.16 31.26
CA ASP A 53 23.62 -0.90 32.26
C ASP A 53 22.32 -0.66 33.08
N ASN A 54 21.39 -1.58 33.39
CA ASN A 54 21.25 -3.04 33.29
C ASN A 54 19.82 -3.41 33.84
N THR A 55 19.32 -4.62 33.52
CA THR A 55 18.35 -5.44 34.30
C THR A 55 16.83 -5.14 34.32
N GLN A 56 16.11 -5.97 33.55
CA GLN A 56 14.98 -6.88 33.88
C GLN A 56 13.70 -6.41 34.65
N ASN A 57 12.58 -6.54 33.92
CA ASN A 57 11.41 -7.41 34.18
C ASN A 57 10.19 -6.88 34.98
N VAL A 58 9.02 -7.32 34.47
CA VAL A 58 7.70 -7.59 35.10
C VAL A 58 6.53 -6.59 34.88
N GLN A 59 5.60 -7.06 34.04
CA GLN A 59 4.12 -7.04 34.03
C GLN A 59 3.27 -5.74 33.99
N GLU A 60 2.45 -5.76 32.93
CA GLU A 60 0.99 -5.56 32.86
C GLU A 60 0.35 -4.18 33.04
N ALA A 61 -0.77 -4.10 32.29
CA ALA A 61 -1.86 -3.13 32.33
C ALA A 61 -1.67 -1.84 31.53
N SER A 62 -2.31 -1.86 30.35
CA SER A 62 -3.20 -0.82 29.83
C SER A 62 -2.80 0.63 30.05
N GLU A 63 -2.45 1.31 28.97
CA GLU A 63 -2.91 2.69 28.76
C GLU A 63 -2.92 2.98 27.26
N ASP A 64 -4.10 3.45 26.85
CA ASP A 64 -4.43 4.01 25.55
C ASP A 64 -3.46 5.16 25.24
N VAL A 65 -2.60 4.98 24.23
CA VAL A 65 -1.83 6.08 23.67
C VAL A 65 -1.98 6.03 22.16
N GLU A 66 -2.97 6.80 21.73
CA GLU A 66 -3.02 7.53 20.47
C GLU A 66 -1.64 8.10 20.14
N ALA A 67 -0.81 7.27 19.51
CA ALA A 67 0.33 7.68 18.73
C ALA A 67 -0.04 7.33 17.29
N SER A 68 -0.71 8.27 16.61
CA SER A 68 -0.70 8.35 15.15
C SER A 68 0.73 8.63 14.68
N ALA A 69 1.64 7.69 14.94
CA ALA A 69 2.87 7.57 14.18
C ALA A 69 2.43 7.37 12.74
N ASN A 70 2.98 8.14 11.83
CA ASN A 70 2.68 8.07 10.41
C ASN A 70 3.04 6.67 9.89
N ILE A 71 2.12 5.71 9.96
CA ILE A 71 2.33 4.33 9.50
C ILE A 71 2.38 4.40 7.97
N ALA A 72 3.59 4.56 7.44
CA ALA A 72 3.87 4.45 6.03
C ALA A 72 4.22 3.00 5.72
N GLU A 73 3.49 2.42 4.78
CA GLU A 73 3.77 1.08 4.28
C GLU A 73 4.93 1.11 3.29
N TYR A 74 5.58 -0.02 3.05
CA TYR A 74 6.69 -0.14 2.10
C TYR A 74 6.36 -1.21 1.07
N ALA A 75 6.50 -0.89 -0.23
CA ALA A 75 6.17 -1.81 -1.33
C ALA A 75 7.39 -2.60 -1.85
N GLY A 76 8.46 -2.69 -1.06
CA GLY A 76 9.64 -3.47 -1.43
C GLY A 76 10.52 -2.88 -2.53
N LYS A 77 11.55 -3.64 -2.91
CA LYS A 77 12.50 -3.35 -3.99
C LYS A 77 12.43 -4.44 -5.08
N ALA A 78 11.24 -4.71 -5.60
CA ALA A 78 11.09 -5.56 -6.75
C ALA A 78 11.33 -4.75 -8.04
N ILE A 79 12.47 -4.96 -8.71
CA ILE A 79 12.72 -4.42 -10.06
C ILE A 79 12.66 -5.58 -11.03
N VAL A 80 11.69 -5.56 -11.95
CA VAL A 80 11.79 -6.33 -13.20
C VAL A 80 12.31 -5.38 -14.27
N ALA A 81 13.55 -5.58 -14.70
CA ALA A 81 14.13 -4.82 -15.80
C ALA A 81 13.50 -5.28 -17.13
N LEU A 82 12.33 -4.74 -17.47
CA LEU A 82 11.69 -4.95 -18.77
C LEU A 82 11.87 -3.74 -19.68
N SER A 83 12.18 -4.01 -20.95
CA SER A 83 12.10 -2.99 -22.01
C SER A 83 10.66 -2.47 -22.12
N ALA A 84 10.44 -1.29 -22.71
CA ALA A 84 9.10 -0.71 -22.83
C ALA A 84 8.13 -1.60 -23.63
N LEU A 85 8.64 -2.35 -24.62
CA LEU A 85 7.85 -3.30 -25.43
C LEU A 85 7.55 -4.58 -24.66
N ASP A 86 8.50 -5.07 -23.86
CA ASP A 86 8.29 -6.24 -23.01
C ASP A 86 7.30 -5.93 -21.88
N ARG A 87 7.25 -4.68 -21.41
CA ARG A 87 6.33 -4.24 -20.36
C ARG A 87 4.88 -4.28 -20.81
N SER A 88 4.56 -3.80 -22.01
CA SER A 88 3.18 -3.83 -22.52
C SER A 88 2.72 -5.26 -22.81
N SER A 89 3.61 -6.09 -23.34
CA SER A 89 3.38 -7.53 -23.54
C SER A 89 3.13 -8.24 -22.20
N TRP A 90 3.95 -7.96 -21.19
CA TRP A 90 3.82 -8.54 -19.85
C TRP A 90 2.55 -8.07 -19.13
N LEU A 91 2.22 -6.77 -19.17
CA LEU A 91 0.97 -6.23 -18.59
C LEU A 91 -0.28 -6.81 -19.27
N SER A 92 -0.17 -7.28 -20.51
CA SER A 92 -1.26 -7.96 -21.22
C SER A 92 -1.27 -9.48 -20.98
N SER A 93 -0.26 -10.02 -20.31
CA SER A 93 -0.15 -11.44 -20.00
C SER A 93 -0.92 -11.79 -18.73
N LEU A 94 -1.33 -13.05 -18.61
CA LEU A 94 -1.96 -13.57 -17.40
C LEU A 94 -1.05 -13.45 -16.16
N ALA A 95 0.28 -13.43 -16.36
CA ALA A 95 1.25 -13.30 -15.28
C ALA A 95 1.15 -11.94 -14.56
N ALA A 96 0.75 -10.87 -15.25
CA ALA A 96 0.50 -9.57 -14.62
C ALA A 96 -0.77 -9.54 -13.76
N ALA A 97 -1.65 -10.53 -13.91
CA ALA A 97 -2.84 -10.71 -13.08
C ALA A 97 -2.64 -11.74 -11.96
N ASN A 98 -1.42 -12.22 -11.73
CA ASN A 98 -1.11 -13.18 -10.68
C ASN A 98 -0.47 -12.50 -9.47
N TRP A 99 -0.75 -13.03 -8.28
CA TRP A 99 -0.08 -12.64 -7.05
C TRP A 99 1.39 -13.08 -7.06
N ASN A 100 2.29 -12.19 -6.65
CA ASN A 100 3.70 -12.47 -6.42
C ASN A 100 4.03 -12.35 -4.92
N THR A 101 4.94 -13.20 -4.44
CA THR A 101 5.50 -13.05 -3.10
C THR A 101 6.65 -12.06 -3.12
N ASP A 102 6.50 -10.91 -2.46
CA ASP A 102 7.55 -9.92 -2.29
C ASP A 102 7.97 -9.81 -0.82
N ARG A 103 9.20 -10.23 -0.50
CA ARG A 103 9.77 -10.05 0.85
C ARG A 103 10.02 -8.59 1.21
N GLY A 104 10.08 -7.71 0.22
CA GLY A 104 10.28 -6.29 0.45
C GLY A 104 8.99 -5.59 0.87
N ALA A 105 7.81 -6.17 0.67
CA ALA A 105 6.55 -5.52 1.00
C ALA A 105 6.19 -5.73 2.48
N THR A 106 5.74 -4.67 3.15
CA THR A 106 5.27 -4.75 4.56
C THR A 106 3.85 -5.29 4.68
N SER A 107 3.04 -5.11 3.63
CA SER A 107 1.63 -5.52 3.58
C SER A 107 1.29 -6.11 2.22
N HIS A 108 0.16 -6.82 2.15
CA HIS A 108 -0.37 -7.35 0.90
C HIS A 108 -0.98 -6.19 0.10
N MET A 109 -0.61 -6.04 -1.17
CA MET A 109 -1.04 -4.90 -1.99
C MET A 109 -1.47 -5.35 -3.39
N THR A 110 -2.47 -4.69 -3.97
CA THR A 110 -2.88 -4.92 -5.37
C THR A 110 -3.44 -3.64 -6.00
N PRO A 111 -3.21 -3.39 -7.30
CA PRO A 111 -3.89 -2.32 -8.03
C PRO A 111 -5.33 -2.68 -8.44
N HIS A 112 -5.75 -3.95 -8.28
CA HIS A 112 -7.01 -4.45 -8.81
C HIS A 112 -8.16 -4.34 -7.81
N ARG A 113 -8.98 -3.30 -7.96
CA ARG A 113 -10.18 -3.10 -7.13
C ARG A 113 -11.18 -4.26 -7.19
N HIS A 114 -11.40 -4.86 -8.36
CA HIS A 114 -12.41 -5.91 -8.55
C HIS A 114 -12.06 -7.23 -7.83
N TRP A 115 -10.84 -7.39 -7.32
CA TRP A 115 -10.45 -8.59 -6.56
C TRP A 115 -10.99 -8.62 -5.14
N PHE A 116 -11.46 -7.47 -4.65
CA PHE A 116 -11.92 -7.31 -3.29
C PHE A 116 -13.34 -7.84 -3.09
N THR A 117 -13.51 -8.74 -2.13
CA THR A 117 -14.83 -9.21 -1.67
C THR A 117 -15.42 -8.32 -0.59
N SER A 118 -14.55 -7.67 0.19
CA SER A 118 -14.88 -6.60 1.13
C SER A 118 -14.04 -5.37 0.83
N TYR A 119 -14.57 -4.16 1.08
CA TYR A 119 -13.81 -2.94 0.78
C TYR A 119 -14.23 -1.77 1.67
N SER A 120 -13.24 -1.14 2.31
CA SER A 120 -13.39 0.12 3.01
C SER A 120 -12.40 1.17 2.47
N PRO A 121 -12.81 2.45 2.33
CA PRO A 121 -11.88 3.53 2.05
C PRO A 121 -10.83 3.62 3.16
N HIS A 122 -9.56 3.59 2.78
CA HIS A 122 -8.41 3.55 3.68
C HIS A 122 -7.23 4.15 2.92
N ILE A 123 -6.75 5.31 3.37
CA ILE A 123 -5.75 6.13 2.65
C ILE A 123 -4.53 6.29 3.55
N ILE A 124 -3.50 5.51 3.29
CA ILE A 124 -2.19 5.57 3.97
C ILE A 124 -1.06 5.72 2.94
N PRO A 125 0.06 6.35 3.31
CA PRO A 125 1.20 6.47 2.41
C PRO A 125 1.90 5.11 2.24
N VAL A 126 2.39 4.87 1.02
CA VAL A 126 3.18 3.69 0.64
C VAL A 126 4.47 4.17 -0.01
N CYS A 127 5.60 3.89 0.63
CA CYS A 127 6.94 4.19 0.15
C CYS A 127 7.40 3.11 -0.85
N LEU A 128 7.79 3.54 -2.05
CA LEU A 128 8.34 2.68 -3.08
C LEU A 128 9.87 2.55 -2.96
N ALA A 129 10.42 1.58 -3.68
CA ALA A 129 11.86 1.31 -3.79
C ALA A 129 12.74 2.51 -4.12
N ASN A 130 12.18 3.47 -4.88
CA ASN A 130 12.81 4.68 -5.41
C ASN A 130 12.55 5.92 -4.55
N ASP A 131 12.15 5.73 -3.29
CA ASP A 131 11.84 6.77 -2.31
C ASP A 131 10.65 7.67 -2.69
N THR A 132 9.86 7.30 -3.70
CA THR A 132 8.60 7.97 -4.02
C THR A 132 7.48 7.44 -3.13
N ILE A 133 6.51 8.30 -2.82
CA ILE A 133 5.34 7.95 -2.01
C ILE A 133 4.11 7.90 -2.91
N ILE A 134 3.47 6.74 -2.94
CA ILE A 134 2.13 6.55 -3.48
C ILE A 134 1.15 6.33 -2.32
N TYR A 135 -0.15 6.21 -2.61
CA TYR A 135 -1.16 6.07 -1.56
C TYR A 135 -2.16 4.97 -1.89
N THR A 136 -2.59 4.28 -0.84
CA THR A 136 -3.73 3.37 -0.92
C THR A 136 -5.01 4.16 -1.23
N ALA A 137 -5.96 3.50 -1.89
CA ALA A 137 -7.33 3.98 -2.07
C ALA A 137 -8.31 3.30 -1.09
N GLY A 138 -7.98 2.08 -0.66
CA GLY A 138 -8.76 1.35 0.33
C GLY A 138 -8.08 0.08 0.82
N MET A 139 -8.79 -0.65 1.66
CA MET A 139 -8.36 -1.91 2.24
C MET A 139 -9.52 -2.90 2.28
N GLY A 140 -9.21 -4.19 2.26
CA GLY A 140 -10.23 -5.23 2.36
C GLY A 140 -9.70 -6.63 2.19
N SER A 141 -10.59 -7.57 1.90
CA SER A 141 -10.24 -8.98 1.71
C SER A 141 -10.27 -9.38 0.23
N VAL A 142 -9.31 -10.19 -0.19
CA VAL A 142 -9.21 -10.74 -1.55
C VAL A 142 -9.24 -12.26 -1.47
N MET A 143 -10.02 -12.88 -2.36
CA MET A 143 -10.06 -14.34 -2.52
C MET A 143 -9.27 -14.73 -3.76
N PHE A 144 -8.43 -15.75 -3.65
CA PHE A 144 -7.73 -16.32 -4.80
C PHE A 144 -7.64 -17.85 -4.71
N GLU A 145 -7.58 -18.49 -5.88
CA GLU A 145 -7.43 -19.94 -6.02
C GLU A 145 -5.96 -20.25 -6.34
N PRO A 146 -5.17 -20.74 -5.37
CA PRO A 146 -3.80 -21.13 -5.65
C PRO A 146 -3.76 -22.36 -6.57
N VAL A 147 -2.87 -22.32 -7.55
CA VAL A 147 -2.58 -23.46 -8.43
C VAL A 147 -1.30 -24.12 -7.94
N LEU A 148 -1.41 -25.32 -7.36
CA LEU A 148 -0.26 -26.11 -6.89
C LEU A 148 -0.16 -27.41 -7.71
N GLY A 149 0.69 -27.38 -8.75
CA GLY A 149 0.81 -28.50 -9.68
C GLY A 149 -0.51 -28.81 -10.40
N GLU A 150 -0.87 -30.09 -10.51
CA GLU A 150 -2.11 -30.55 -11.15
C GLU A 150 -3.32 -30.62 -10.20
N SER A 151 -3.12 -30.35 -8.90
CA SER A 151 -4.17 -30.49 -7.89
C SER A 151 -4.93 -29.19 -7.65
N LYS A 152 -6.27 -29.29 -7.56
CA LYS A 152 -7.10 -28.17 -7.12
C LYS A 152 -6.92 -27.96 -5.61
N VAL A 153 -6.44 -26.78 -5.24
CA VAL A 153 -6.25 -26.37 -3.84
C VAL A 153 -7.46 -25.54 -3.40
N PRO A 154 -7.85 -25.56 -2.11
CA PRO A 154 -8.90 -24.69 -1.61
C PRO A 154 -8.64 -23.21 -1.86
N VAL A 155 -9.72 -22.44 -2.03
CA VAL A 155 -9.67 -20.97 -2.11
C VAL A 155 -9.04 -20.41 -0.84
N VAL A 156 -8.11 -19.47 -1.00
CA VAL A 156 -7.46 -18.77 0.09
C VAL A 156 -8.00 -17.33 0.15
N VAL A 157 -8.20 -16.83 1.37
CA VAL A 157 -8.60 -15.45 1.62
C VAL A 157 -7.44 -14.71 2.25
N LEU A 158 -7.03 -13.61 1.62
CA LEU A 158 -6.11 -12.64 2.18
C LEU A 158 -6.93 -11.52 2.81
N HIS A 159 -6.69 -11.25 4.09
CA HIS A 159 -7.27 -10.12 4.81
C HIS A 159 -6.31 -8.93 4.78
N ASP A 160 -6.81 -7.74 5.10
CA ASP A 160 -6.05 -6.50 5.22
C ASP A 160 -5.20 -6.17 3.98
N VAL A 161 -5.72 -6.52 2.80
CA VAL A 161 -5.08 -6.22 1.52
C VAL A 161 -5.29 -4.75 1.18
N LEU A 162 -4.22 -4.05 0.83
CA LEU A 162 -4.26 -2.66 0.44
C LEU A 162 -4.51 -2.52 -1.06
N HIS A 163 -5.53 -1.75 -1.42
CA HIS A 163 -5.78 -1.34 -2.80
C HIS A 163 -4.90 -0.14 -3.13
N VAL A 164 -3.93 -0.31 -4.02
CA VAL A 164 -2.97 0.73 -4.43
C VAL A 164 -3.05 0.93 -5.94
N PRO A 165 -3.90 1.84 -6.45
CA PRO A 165 -4.16 1.98 -7.89
C PRO A 165 -2.97 2.40 -8.77
N GLN A 166 -1.85 2.75 -8.14
CA GLN A 166 -0.65 3.29 -8.79
C GLN A 166 0.50 2.26 -8.86
N LEU A 167 0.30 1.04 -8.35
CA LEU A 167 1.17 -0.11 -8.61
C LEU A 167 0.93 -0.63 -10.04
#